data_AF-A0A834HBG5-F1
#
_entry.id   AF-A0A834HBG5-F1
#
_cell.length_a   1.000
_cell.length_b   1.000
_cell.length_c   1.000
_cell.angle_alpha   90.00
_cell.angle_beta   90.00
_cell.angle_gamma   90.00
#
_symmetry.space_group_name_H-M   'P 1'
#
loop_
_entity.id
_entity.type
_entity.pdbx_description
1 polymer ?
#
loop_
_entity_poly.entity_id
_entity_poly.type
_entity_poly.pdbx_seq_one_letter_code
_entity_poly.pdbx_strand_id
1 'polypeptide(L)'
;MPTQKLVFLLCLLISFFSAPSLALLVAGGSSCSDSVFPNNRVFASCTDLPNLDSFLHWTYTPSSSTLHIAYRHSQVSSSSWVAWGINPTSKGMIGTQAIVAYPKPDGTVAVFTSPVDSYGTRLQEGNLTFPVSDLSGMSLDNEMVIFATIELPENTTSVNHVWQDGPVSGDNLGMHGVSGNHLQSMGNLNLSSGQAFGFHGGNSKTKLKIAHGVLNAVSWGIMMPLGFMAARYLKALGPRADPLWFYTHVSLQLSGYFLGMAGGATGLVLGGMSSGNHHACHMGIGVTLFALGLLQISALFLRPGKNHKHRHIWNWFHHLTGYLVLVLSLVNIWVGFTILKPAKGWMIGYGSISGAIMLTSLILEVWKKMTRDEKINGAQVNATPTSAENKV
;
A
#
# COMPACT_ATOMS: atom_id res chain seq x y z
N MET A 1 -5.12 -22.76 35.41
CA MET A 1 -3.81 -22.38 34.84
C MET A 1 -3.71 -22.49 33.30
N PRO A 2 -4.27 -23.49 32.58
CA PRO A 2 -4.14 -23.56 31.11
C PRO A 2 -4.98 -22.53 30.33
N THR A 3 -6.16 -22.18 30.86
CA THR A 3 -7.10 -21.23 30.22
C THR A 3 -6.62 -19.78 30.26
N GLN A 4 -5.93 -19.37 31.33
CA GLN A 4 -5.31 -18.04 31.40
C GLN A 4 -4.16 -17.92 30.39
N LYS A 5 -3.35 -18.98 30.18
CA LYS A 5 -2.28 -18.98 29.18
C LYS A 5 -2.81 -18.91 27.74
N LEU A 6 -3.95 -19.55 27.45
CA LEU A 6 -4.57 -19.49 26.11
C LEU A 6 -5.25 -18.14 25.82
N VAL A 7 -5.96 -17.58 26.80
CA VAL A 7 -6.53 -16.22 26.68
C VAL A 7 -5.40 -15.20 26.57
N PHE A 8 -4.32 -15.35 27.35
CA PHE A 8 -3.12 -14.53 27.25
C PHE A 8 -2.43 -14.67 25.89
N LEU A 9 -2.37 -15.87 25.29
CA LEU A 9 -1.84 -16.10 23.94
C LEU A 9 -2.73 -15.48 22.85
N LEU A 10 -4.06 -15.60 22.96
CA LEU A 10 -5.02 -14.95 22.07
C LEU A 10 -4.96 -13.42 22.18
N CYS A 11 -4.84 -12.88 23.40
CA CYS A 11 -4.65 -11.45 23.64
C CYS A 11 -3.28 -10.96 23.16
N LEU A 12 -2.20 -11.73 23.34
CA LEU A 12 -0.87 -11.45 22.79
C LEU A 12 -0.89 -11.42 21.27
N LEU A 13 -1.57 -12.38 20.63
CA LEU A 13 -1.67 -12.44 19.17
C LEU A 13 -2.53 -11.29 18.63
N ILE A 14 -3.65 -10.94 19.28
CA ILE A 14 -4.45 -9.76 18.94
C ILE A 14 -3.66 -8.47 19.17
N SER A 15 -2.83 -8.38 20.22
CA SER A 15 -1.98 -7.22 20.47
C SER A 15 -0.79 -7.11 19.51
N PHE A 16 -0.30 -8.23 18.98
CA PHE A 16 0.63 -8.26 17.84
C PHE A 16 -0.01 -7.73 16.55
N PHE A 17 -1.35 -7.80 16.40
CA PHE A 17 -2.09 -7.23 15.26
C PHE A 17 -2.56 -5.78 15.46
N SER A 18 -2.57 -5.27 16.70
CA SER A 18 -2.92 -3.87 17.02
C SER A 18 -1.72 -2.95 17.20
N ALA A 19 -0.48 -3.46 17.08
CA ALA A 19 0.70 -2.63 16.99
C ALA A 19 0.90 -2.22 15.51
N PRO A 20 0.75 -0.94 15.13
CA PRO A 20 1.27 -0.45 13.86
C PRO A 20 2.80 -0.37 14.01
N SER A 21 3.46 -1.52 13.97
CA SER A 21 4.91 -1.62 14.06
C SER A 21 5.40 -2.81 13.26
N LEU A 22 4.82 -3.02 12.07
CA LEU A 22 5.62 -3.63 11.02
C LEU A 22 6.56 -2.51 10.56
N ALA A 23 7.78 -2.57 11.09
CA ALA A 23 8.90 -1.80 10.62
C ALA A 23 8.83 -1.70 9.09
N LEU A 24 8.50 -0.52 8.60
CA LEU A 24 9.06 -0.10 7.33
C LEU A 24 10.57 -0.23 7.57
N LEU A 25 11.17 -1.26 6.96
CA LEU A 25 12.50 -1.10 6.41
C LEU A 25 12.37 0.03 5.38
N VAL A 26 12.37 1.28 5.88
CA VAL A 26 12.80 2.43 5.09
C VAL A 26 14.24 2.07 4.77
N ALA A 27 14.48 1.63 3.54
CA ALA A 27 15.81 1.68 2.98
C ALA A 27 16.33 3.08 3.25
N GLY A 28 17.44 3.22 3.97
CA GLY A 28 18.01 4.49 4.38
C GLY A 28 18.44 5.32 3.16
N GLY A 29 17.49 6.01 2.54
CA GLY A 29 17.77 7.12 1.65
C GLY A 29 18.11 8.35 2.49
N SER A 30 19.14 9.07 2.08
CA SER A 30 19.47 10.39 2.62
C SER A 30 18.26 11.32 2.47
N SER A 31 17.81 11.93 3.57
CA SER A 31 16.74 12.92 3.50
C SER A 31 17.24 14.17 2.79
N CYS A 32 16.34 14.94 2.19
CA CYS A 32 16.73 16.21 1.56
C CYS A 32 17.49 17.14 2.54
N SER A 33 17.18 17.11 3.84
CA SER A 33 17.83 17.95 4.87
C SER A 33 19.31 17.65 5.13
N ASP A 34 19.83 16.50 4.69
CA ASP A 34 21.20 16.06 4.98
C ASP A 34 22.24 16.59 3.97
N SER A 35 21.81 17.44 3.03
CA SER A 35 22.61 17.82 1.85
C SER A 35 23.44 19.08 2.09
N VAL A 36 24.74 19.01 1.81
CA VAL A 36 25.65 20.18 1.77
C VAL A 36 26.12 20.38 0.34
N PHE A 37 25.86 21.56 -0.21
CA PHE A 37 26.26 21.89 -1.57
C PHE A 37 27.62 22.59 -1.62
N PRO A 38 28.39 22.43 -2.72
CA PRO A 38 29.63 23.14 -2.94
C PRO A 38 29.46 24.66 -2.85
N ASN A 39 30.55 25.37 -2.54
CA ASN A 39 30.57 26.84 -2.41
C ASN A 39 29.60 27.40 -1.35
N ASN A 40 29.24 26.57 -0.36
CA ASN A 40 28.35 26.97 0.73
C ASN A 40 26.98 27.46 0.23
N ARG A 41 26.47 26.89 -0.87
CA ARG A 41 25.12 27.19 -1.38
C ARG A 41 24.09 26.64 -0.40
N VAL A 42 23.25 27.51 0.13
CA VAL A 42 22.18 27.18 1.09
C VAL A 42 20.83 27.53 0.48
N PHE A 43 19.85 26.64 0.68
CA PHE A 43 18.49 26.82 0.21
C PHE A 43 17.53 26.91 1.39
N ALA A 44 16.54 27.81 1.30
CA ALA A 44 15.58 28.07 2.36
C ALA A 44 14.54 26.93 2.50
N SER A 45 14.32 26.17 1.43
CA SER A 45 13.33 25.10 1.38
C SER A 45 13.87 23.89 0.65
N CYS A 46 13.30 22.74 0.96
CA CYS A 46 13.80 21.44 0.57
C CYS A 46 12.68 20.41 0.66
N THR A 47 12.63 19.46 -0.28
CA THR A 47 11.61 18.42 -0.31
C THR A 47 12.12 17.15 -1.00
N ASP A 48 11.72 16.00 -0.47
CA ASP A 48 11.87 14.71 -1.14
C ASP A 48 10.77 14.57 -2.19
N LEU A 49 11.15 14.44 -3.46
CA LEU A 49 10.18 14.26 -4.55
C LEU A 49 9.72 12.80 -4.61
N PRO A 50 8.44 12.54 -4.93
CA PRO A 50 7.94 11.19 -5.01
C PRO A 50 8.49 10.46 -6.26
N ASN A 51 9.14 9.32 -6.06
CA ASN A 51 9.73 8.51 -7.13
C ASN A 51 11.03 9.09 -7.72
N LEU A 52 11.80 8.18 -8.35
CA LEU A 52 13.09 8.46 -9.00
C LEU A 52 14.13 9.05 -8.05
N ASP A 53 14.16 8.66 -6.77
CA ASP A 53 15.17 9.07 -5.77
C ASP A 53 15.65 10.53 -5.94
N SER A 54 14.66 11.42 -6.02
CA SER A 54 14.79 12.79 -6.49
C SER A 54 14.48 13.77 -5.35
N PHE A 55 15.18 14.89 -5.34
CA PHE A 55 15.13 15.89 -4.28
C PHE A 55 15.17 17.28 -4.90
N LEU A 56 14.40 18.21 -4.35
CA LEU A 56 14.41 19.60 -4.78
C LEU A 56 14.70 20.51 -3.61
N HIS A 57 15.70 21.37 -3.79
CA HIS A 57 16.05 22.45 -2.88
C HIS A 57 15.80 23.77 -3.58
N TRP A 58 15.24 24.75 -2.89
CA TRP A 58 15.00 26.05 -3.49
C TRP A 58 14.95 27.19 -2.49
N THR A 59 15.18 28.39 -3.02
CA THR A 59 14.92 29.67 -2.36
C THR A 59 14.16 30.54 -3.35
N TYR A 60 12.96 30.97 -2.97
CA TYR A 60 12.17 31.90 -3.76
C TYR A 60 12.23 33.29 -3.14
N THR A 61 12.54 34.30 -3.96
CA THR A 61 12.63 35.70 -3.56
C THR A 61 11.51 36.49 -4.23
N PRO A 62 10.39 36.75 -3.54
CA PRO A 62 9.21 37.38 -4.15
C PRO A 62 9.48 38.78 -4.72
N SER A 63 10.40 39.55 -4.13
CA SER A 63 10.71 40.92 -4.56
C SER A 63 11.36 41.00 -5.94
N SER A 64 12.05 39.93 -6.37
CA SER A 64 12.70 39.82 -7.67
C SER A 64 12.05 38.76 -8.57
N SER A 65 11.01 38.07 -8.08
CA SER A 65 10.41 36.90 -8.73
C SER A 65 11.45 35.82 -9.12
N THR A 66 12.56 35.72 -8.38
CA THR A 66 13.64 34.77 -8.69
C THR A 66 13.51 33.50 -7.87
N LEU A 67 13.64 32.35 -8.54
CA LEU A 67 13.66 31.03 -7.97
C LEU A 67 15.05 30.42 -8.17
N HIS A 68 15.81 30.30 -7.09
CA HIS A 68 17.08 29.56 -7.09
C HIS A 68 16.81 28.11 -6.72
N ILE A 69 17.33 27.16 -7.51
CA ILE A 69 17.12 25.73 -7.28
C ILE A 69 18.42 24.93 -7.20
N ALA A 70 18.35 23.82 -6.49
CA ALA A 70 19.17 22.64 -6.72
C ALA A 70 18.27 21.40 -6.83
N TYR A 71 18.17 20.84 -8.03
CA TYR A 71 17.52 19.56 -8.26
C TYR A 71 18.56 18.45 -8.18
N ARG A 72 18.37 17.51 -7.28
CA ARG A 72 19.30 16.41 -6.99
C ARG A 72 18.62 15.09 -7.29
N HIS A 73 19.32 14.22 -8.00
CA HIS A 73 18.85 12.88 -8.35
C HIS A 73 19.95 11.87 -8.04
N SER A 74 19.67 10.94 -7.13
CA SER A 74 20.61 9.88 -6.74
C SER A 74 20.33 8.57 -7.46
N GLN A 75 21.24 7.61 -7.32
CA GLN A 75 21.20 6.31 -8.01
C GLN A 75 21.24 6.42 -9.54
N VAL A 76 21.90 7.46 -10.04
CA VAL A 76 21.99 7.74 -11.47
C VAL A 76 23.34 7.29 -12.00
N SER A 77 23.32 6.56 -13.12
CA SER A 77 24.53 6.10 -13.78
C SER A 77 25.23 7.20 -14.56
N SER A 78 26.53 7.03 -14.83
CA SER A 78 27.30 7.86 -15.77
C SER A 78 26.81 7.80 -17.22
N SER A 79 25.83 6.94 -17.52
CA SER A 79 25.21 6.78 -18.84
C SER A 79 23.76 7.23 -18.85
N SER A 80 23.39 8.12 -17.92
CA SER A 80 22.03 8.63 -17.78
C SER A 80 22.03 10.15 -17.82
N TRP A 81 20.95 10.71 -18.38
CA TRP A 81 20.62 12.12 -18.26
C TRP A 81 19.55 12.26 -17.18
N VAL A 82 19.51 13.43 -16.55
CA VAL A 82 18.45 13.83 -15.61
C VAL A 82 17.89 15.17 -16.03
N ALA A 83 16.62 15.40 -15.76
CA ALA A 83 15.97 16.65 -16.09
C ALA A 83 14.94 17.02 -15.01
N TRP A 84 14.86 18.32 -14.75
CA TRP A 84 13.78 18.93 -14.00
C TRP A 84 13.24 20.12 -14.78
N GLY A 85 11.93 20.31 -14.81
CA GLY A 85 11.33 21.38 -15.59
C GLY A 85 10.03 21.89 -15.03
N ILE A 86 9.70 23.13 -15.39
CA ILE A 86 8.43 23.78 -15.05
C ILE A 86 7.51 23.69 -16.27
N ASN A 87 6.26 23.30 -16.05
CA ASN A 87 5.21 23.36 -17.06
C ASN A 87 4.24 24.51 -16.73
N PRO A 88 4.30 25.64 -17.46
CA PRO A 88 3.45 26.80 -17.14
C PRO A 88 1.99 26.61 -17.53
N THR A 89 1.66 25.66 -18.42
CA THR A 89 0.31 25.53 -19.00
C THR A 89 -0.41 24.25 -18.60
N SER A 90 0.32 23.19 -18.27
CA SER A 90 -0.21 21.87 -17.98
C SER A 90 0.47 21.23 -16.76
N LYS A 91 0.10 19.99 -16.44
CA LYS A 91 0.71 19.20 -15.37
C LYS A 91 1.65 18.10 -15.90
N GLY A 92 1.65 17.84 -17.20
CA GLY A 92 2.35 16.71 -17.82
C GLY A 92 3.65 17.11 -18.54
N MET A 93 4.15 16.21 -19.38
CA MET A 93 5.40 16.39 -20.14
C MET A 93 5.32 17.47 -21.22
N ILE A 94 4.24 17.51 -22.00
CA ILE A 94 4.09 18.47 -23.11
C ILE A 94 3.85 19.87 -22.55
N GLY A 95 4.64 20.83 -23.04
CA GLY A 95 4.69 22.22 -22.58
C GLY A 95 5.72 22.47 -21.49
N THR A 96 6.44 21.43 -21.04
CA THR A 96 7.48 21.58 -20.02
C THR A 96 8.67 22.36 -20.57
N GLN A 97 9.19 23.26 -19.76
CA GLN A 97 10.41 23.99 -19.98
C GLN A 97 11.46 23.43 -19.03
N ALA A 98 12.31 22.56 -19.57
CA ALA A 98 13.19 21.70 -18.82
C ALA A 98 14.61 22.25 -18.74
N ILE A 99 15.30 21.89 -17.67
CA ILE A 99 16.74 21.99 -17.51
C ILE A 99 17.25 20.57 -17.46
N VAL A 100 18.16 20.24 -18.38
CA VAL A 100 18.65 18.90 -18.61
C VAL A 100 20.12 18.85 -18.25
N ALA A 101 20.55 17.77 -17.60
CA ALA A 101 21.94 17.51 -17.30
C ALA A 101 22.34 16.09 -17.62
N TYR A 102 23.57 15.91 -18.12
CA TYR A 102 24.16 14.59 -18.30
C TYR A 102 25.70 14.68 -18.21
N PRO A 103 26.37 13.61 -17.75
CA PRO A 103 27.82 13.58 -17.66
C PRO A 103 28.46 13.40 -19.04
N LYS A 104 29.52 14.15 -19.30
CA LYS A 104 30.32 14.05 -20.53
C LYS A 104 31.52 13.12 -20.32
N PRO A 105 32.08 12.55 -21.41
CA PRO A 105 33.28 11.70 -21.33
C PRO A 105 34.51 12.39 -20.74
N ASP A 106 34.58 13.73 -20.77
CA ASP A 106 35.67 14.52 -20.21
C ASP A 106 35.57 14.72 -18.67
N GLY A 107 34.54 14.14 -18.04
CA GLY A 107 34.28 14.24 -16.60
C GLY A 107 33.50 15.49 -16.19
N THR A 108 33.16 16.38 -17.13
CA THR A 108 32.28 17.53 -16.86
C THR A 108 30.80 17.14 -16.99
N VAL A 109 29.91 17.99 -16.52
CA VAL A 109 28.45 17.81 -16.68
C VAL A 109 27.93 18.83 -17.67
N ALA A 110 27.31 18.36 -18.75
CA ALA A 110 26.53 19.22 -19.64
C ALA A 110 25.28 19.68 -18.89
N VAL A 111 24.99 20.99 -18.90
CA VAL A 111 23.72 21.53 -18.39
C VAL A 111 23.20 22.57 -19.36
N PHE A 112 21.95 22.43 -19.76
CA PHE A 112 21.33 23.32 -20.75
C PHE A 112 19.80 23.29 -20.60
N THR A 113 19.14 24.26 -21.23
CA THR A 113 17.68 24.35 -21.24
C THR A 113 17.08 23.68 -22.47
N SER A 114 15.89 23.09 -22.33
CA SER A 114 15.20 22.41 -23.42
C SER A 114 13.67 22.62 -23.33
N PRO A 115 13.04 23.23 -24.35
CA PRO A 115 11.59 23.27 -24.46
C PRO A 115 11.05 21.91 -24.93
N VAL A 116 10.10 21.34 -24.18
CA VAL A 116 9.46 20.05 -24.47
C VAL A 116 8.03 20.28 -24.95
N ASP A 117 7.83 20.23 -26.27
CA ASP A 117 6.54 20.50 -26.93
C ASP A 117 5.84 19.23 -27.43
N SER A 118 6.52 18.08 -27.42
CA SER A 118 6.01 16.82 -27.93
C SER A 118 6.59 15.61 -27.21
N TYR A 119 5.88 14.47 -27.27
CA TYR A 119 6.39 13.18 -26.76
C TYR A 119 7.61 12.65 -27.54
N GLY A 120 7.88 13.20 -28.73
CA GLY A 120 9.01 12.82 -29.59
C GLY A 120 10.26 13.68 -29.41
N THR A 121 10.31 14.52 -28.36
CA THR A 121 11.49 15.36 -28.06
C THR A 121 12.76 14.52 -27.96
N ARG A 122 13.90 15.10 -28.37
CA ARG A 122 15.23 14.55 -28.06
C ARG A 122 15.96 15.42 -27.04
N LEU A 123 15.22 16.21 -26.27
CA LEU A 123 15.74 17.19 -25.33
C LEU A 123 16.77 18.11 -25.99
N GLN A 124 16.43 18.65 -27.17
CA GLN A 124 17.31 19.58 -27.88
C GLN A 124 17.47 20.87 -27.08
N GLU A 125 18.68 21.41 -27.09
CA GLU A 125 18.97 22.70 -26.46
C GLU A 125 18.15 23.81 -27.12
N GLY A 126 17.52 24.65 -26.31
CA GLY A 126 16.68 25.74 -26.77
C GLY A 126 16.26 26.69 -25.65
N ASN A 127 15.80 27.86 -26.06
CA ASN A 127 15.39 28.92 -25.14
C ASN A 127 14.05 28.60 -24.48
N LEU A 128 13.93 28.97 -23.21
CA LEU A 128 12.71 28.91 -22.42
C LEU A 128 11.97 30.26 -22.48
N THR A 129 10.68 30.27 -22.17
CA THR A 129 9.87 31.49 -22.10
C THR A 129 10.21 32.32 -20.87
N PHE A 130 10.69 31.70 -19.80
CA PHE A 130 11.25 32.39 -18.64
C PHE A 130 12.78 32.43 -18.71
N PRO A 131 13.42 33.56 -18.34
CA PRO A 131 14.87 33.65 -18.25
C PRO A 131 15.45 32.64 -17.26
N VAL A 132 16.55 32.00 -17.65
CA VAL A 132 17.32 31.08 -16.80
C VAL A 132 18.79 31.49 -16.83
N SER A 133 19.40 31.57 -15.66
CA SER A 133 20.80 31.94 -15.44
C SER A 133 21.46 31.00 -14.42
N ASP A 134 22.77 31.17 -14.20
CA ASP A 134 23.57 30.40 -13.24
C ASP A 134 23.50 28.87 -13.40
N LEU A 135 23.26 28.42 -14.64
CA LEU A 135 23.19 27.01 -15.00
C LEU A 135 24.51 26.32 -14.73
N SER A 136 24.48 25.32 -13.86
CA SER A 136 25.65 24.50 -13.54
C SER A 136 25.20 23.14 -13.06
N GLY A 137 26.08 22.14 -13.21
CA GLY A 137 25.78 20.78 -12.78
C GLY A 137 27.00 20.11 -12.19
N MET A 138 26.76 19.11 -11.35
CA MET A 138 27.79 18.25 -10.79
C MET A 138 27.33 16.80 -10.82
N SER A 139 28.29 15.89 -10.98
CA SER A 139 28.07 14.46 -10.86
C SER A 139 29.13 13.88 -9.94
N LEU A 140 28.71 13.29 -8.83
CA LEU A 140 29.59 12.68 -7.83
C LEU A 140 28.85 11.51 -7.17
N ASP A 141 29.52 10.38 -6.94
CA ASP A 141 28.99 9.24 -6.19
C ASP A 141 27.60 8.72 -6.66
N ASN A 142 27.41 8.59 -7.98
CA ASN A 142 26.12 8.21 -8.61
C ASN A 142 24.97 9.19 -8.29
N GLU A 143 25.29 10.43 -7.99
CA GLU A 143 24.35 11.51 -7.82
C GLU A 143 24.63 12.59 -8.87
N MET A 144 23.57 13.17 -9.41
CA MET A 144 23.63 14.36 -10.23
C MET A 144 22.83 15.49 -9.61
N VAL A 145 23.40 16.69 -9.64
CA VAL A 145 22.74 17.91 -9.15
C VAL A 145 22.75 18.96 -10.24
N ILE A 146 21.59 19.55 -10.50
CA ILE A 146 21.37 20.68 -11.39
C ILE A 146 21.14 21.93 -10.54
N PHE A 147 21.90 22.98 -10.80
CA PHE A 147 21.68 24.30 -10.23
C PHE A 147 21.20 25.27 -11.31
N ALA A 148 20.24 26.13 -10.95
CA ALA A 148 19.76 27.18 -11.82
C ALA A 148 19.12 28.33 -11.02
N THR A 149 19.13 29.51 -11.62
CA THR A 149 18.33 30.67 -11.22
C THR A 149 17.28 30.90 -12.30
N ILE A 150 16.00 30.97 -11.92
CA ILE A 150 14.86 31.12 -12.83
C ILE A 150 14.09 32.38 -12.48
N GLU A 151 13.84 33.24 -13.47
CA GLU A 151 12.96 34.40 -13.31
C GLU A 151 11.53 34.03 -13.67
N LEU A 152 10.65 33.97 -12.67
CA LEU A 152 9.25 33.61 -12.85
C LEU A 152 8.39 34.84 -13.12
N PRO A 153 7.21 34.69 -13.75
CA PRO A 153 6.25 35.78 -13.87
C PRO A 153 5.91 36.39 -12.51
N GLU A 154 5.67 37.70 -12.47
CA GLU A 154 5.28 38.40 -11.25
C GLU A 154 4.06 37.75 -10.58
N ASN A 155 4.04 37.75 -9.24
CA ASN A 155 2.99 37.14 -8.42
C ASN A 155 2.85 35.62 -8.56
N THR A 156 3.85 34.92 -9.09
CA THR A 156 3.86 33.45 -9.07
C THR A 156 3.93 32.94 -7.64
N THR A 157 2.92 32.15 -7.25
CA THR A 157 2.82 31.52 -5.92
C THR A 157 3.04 30.01 -5.97
N SER A 158 2.77 29.38 -7.11
CA SER A 158 3.03 27.97 -7.34
C SER A 158 3.35 27.68 -8.80
N VAL A 159 4.09 26.62 -9.05
CA VAL A 159 4.43 26.14 -10.40
C VAL A 159 4.17 24.64 -10.52
N ASN A 160 3.77 24.19 -11.71
CA ASN A 160 3.73 22.77 -12.00
C ASN A 160 5.13 22.36 -12.46
N HIS A 161 5.67 21.28 -11.94
CA HIS A 161 6.98 20.77 -12.32
C HIS A 161 6.93 19.28 -12.67
N VAL A 162 7.94 18.81 -13.39
CA VAL A 162 8.16 17.41 -13.74
C VAL A 162 9.64 17.09 -13.63
N TRP A 163 9.97 15.83 -13.35
CA TRP A 163 11.35 15.35 -13.33
C TRP A 163 11.46 13.98 -13.99
N GLN A 164 12.60 13.71 -14.64
CA GLN A 164 12.85 12.45 -15.33
C GLN A 164 14.34 12.14 -15.38
N ASP A 165 14.63 10.86 -15.58
CA ASP A 165 15.91 10.36 -16.04
C ASP A 165 15.74 9.46 -17.26
N GLY A 166 16.81 9.31 -18.04
CA GLY A 166 16.82 8.43 -19.20
C GLY A 166 18.23 8.10 -19.68
N PRO A 167 18.37 7.17 -20.65
CA PRO A 167 19.67 6.70 -21.10
C PRO A 167 20.37 7.70 -22.02
N VAL A 168 21.70 7.73 -21.95
CA VAL A 168 22.59 8.50 -22.83
C VAL A 168 23.39 7.53 -23.69
N SER A 169 23.47 7.79 -24.99
CA SER A 169 24.26 7.01 -25.94
C SER A 169 25.06 7.93 -26.85
N GLY A 170 26.34 8.12 -26.52
CA GLY A 170 27.16 9.18 -27.09
C GLY A 170 26.56 10.54 -26.75
N ASP A 171 26.31 11.39 -27.75
CA ASP A 171 25.65 12.68 -27.57
C ASP A 171 24.12 12.61 -27.67
N ASN A 172 23.53 11.41 -27.80
CA ASN A 172 22.10 11.25 -27.93
C ASN A 172 21.42 10.97 -26.58
N LEU A 173 20.44 11.81 -26.25
CA LEU A 173 19.57 11.62 -25.10
C LEU A 173 18.37 10.74 -25.50
N GLY A 174 18.33 9.54 -24.95
CA GLY A 174 17.28 8.55 -25.22
C GLY A 174 16.00 8.81 -24.44
N MET A 175 14.92 8.14 -24.83
CA MET A 175 13.61 8.26 -24.19
C MET A 175 13.64 7.78 -22.73
N HIS A 176 13.05 8.54 -21.81
CA HIS A 176 12.84 8.11 -20.43
C HIS A 176 11.81 6.98 -20.34
N GLY A 177 11.73 6.30 -19.20
CA GLY A 177 10.72 5.26 -18.98
C GLY A 177 9.29 5.80 -19.13
N VAL A 178 8.39 5.04 -19.74
CA VAL A 178 6.99 5.46 -20.01
C VAL A 178 5.97 4.73 -19.14
N SER A 179 6.38 4.26 -17.96
CA SER A 179 5.50 3.51 -17.05
C SER A 179 5.90 3.71 -15.59
N GLY A 180 4.99 3.34 -14.68
CA GLY A 180 5.25 3.33 -13.24
C GLY A 180 5.68 4.69 -12.71
N ASN A 181 6.82 4.70 -12.00
CA ASN A 181 7.42 5.87 -11.36
C ASN A 181 7.59 7.05 -12.30
N HIS A 182 8.06 6.83 -13.53
CA HIS A 182 8.25 7.91 -14.50
C HIS A 182 6.95 8.64 -14.86
N LEU A 183 5.82 7.95 -14.99
CA LEU A 183 4.53 8.62 -15.25
C LEU A 183 3.98 9.37 -14.03
N GLN A 184 4.59 9.17 -12.85
CA GLN A 184 4.20 9.78 -11.58
C GLN A 184 5.15 10.90 -11.16
N SER A 185 6.27 11.11 -11.86
CA SER A 185 7.29 12.13 -11.58
C SER A 185 6.86 13.54 -12.00
N MET A 186 5.78 14.03 -11.38
CA MET A 186 5.18 15.33 -11.63
C MET A 186 4.56 15.91 -10.35
N GLY A 187 4.57 17.23 -10.21
CA GLY A 187 4.17 17.91 -8.98
C GLY A 187 3.75 19.37 -9.12
N ASN A 188 3.11 19.89 -8.08
CA ASN A 188 2.92 21.31 -7.87
C ASN A 188 3.83 21.77 -6.73
N LEU A 189 4.69 22.73 -7.03
CA LEU A 189 5.59 23.36 -6.09
C LEU A 189 4.97 24.66 -5.60
N ASN A 190 4.65 24.73 -4.31
CA ASN A 190 4.26 25.99 -3.69
C ASN A 190 5.52 26.74 -3.25
N LEU A 191 5.73 27.92 -3.84
CA LEU A 191 6.96 28.69 -3.66
C LEU A 191 7.00 29.43 -2.33
N SER A 192 5.85 29.73 -1.72
CA SER A 192 5.76 30.50 -0.47
C SER A 192 5.72 29.63 0.78
N SER A 193 5.13 28.44 0.71
CA SER A 193 5.06 27.53 1.86
C SER A 193 6.26 26.59 1.99
N GLY A 194 7.17 26.57 1.00
CA GLY A 194 8.30 25.64 1.00
C GLY A 194 7.88 24.17 0.83
N GLN A 195 6.65 23.92 0.37
CA GLN A 195 6.11 22.56 0.19
C GLN A 195 6.00 22.24 -1.29
N ALA A 196 6.67 21.17 -1.73
CA ALA A 196 6.30 20.50 -2.97
C ALA A 196 5.24 19.46 -2.66
N PHE A 197 4.13 19.57 -3.36
CA PHE A 197 3.17 18.49 -3.42
C PHE A 197 3.45 17.76 -4.72
N GLY A 198 3.81 16.48 -4.63
CA GLY A 198 3.60 15.62 -5.78
C GLY A 198 2.17 15.83 -6.27
N PHE A 199 1.95 15.92 -7.57
CA PHE A 199 0.65 15.66 -8.13
C PHE A 199 0.50 14.20 -7.86
N HIS A 200 0.00 13.91 -6.67
CA HIS A 200 -0.49 12.61 -6.36
C HIS A 200 -1.61 12.44 -7.37
N GLY A 201 -1.26 11.86 -8.50
CA GLY A 201 -2.11 11.09 -9.39
C GLY A 201 -2.69 9.88 -8.65
N GLY A 202 -3.00 10.02 -7.36
CA GLY A 202 -4.38 10.05 -6.89
C GLY A 202 -5.38 10.72 -7.84
N ASN A 203 -5.41 10.32 -9.12
CA ASN A 203 -6.65 10.26 -9.87
C ASN A 203 -7.69 9.71 -8.88
N SER A 204 -8.91 10.23 -8.82
CA SER A 204 -9.94 9.67 -7.92
C SER A 204 -9.96 8.13 -7.98
N LYS A 205 -9.70 7.60 -9.18
CA LYS A 205 -9.39 6.21 -9.50
C LYS A 205 -8.25 5.56 -8.67
N THR A 206 -7.08 6.17 -8.51
CA THR A 206 -5.97 5.62 -7.71
C THR A 206 -6.28 5.63 -6.22
N LYS A 207 -6.85 6.71 -5.69
CA LYS A 207 -7.32 6.73 -4.28
C LYS A 207 -8.37 5.66 -4.03
N LEU A 208 -9.28 5.49 -4.99
CA LEU A 208 -10.33 4.48 -4.96
C LEU A 208 -9.77 3.05 -5.08
N LYS A 209 -8.72 2.82 -5.88
CA LYS A 209 -7.98 1.54 -5.93
C LYS A 209 -7.35 1.19 -4.58
N ILE A 210 -6.69 2.16 -3.94
CA ILE A 210 -6.08 1.97 -2.61
C ILE A 210 -7.17 1.69 -1.58
N ALA A 211 -8.24 2.49 -1.55
CA ALA A 211 -9.38 2.29 -0.65
C ALA A 211 -10.01 0.91 -0.86
N HIS A 212 -10.27 0.50 -2.10
CA HIS A 212 -10.79 -0.82 -2.44
C HIS A 212 -9.90 -1.94 -1.87
N GLY A 213 -8.59 -1.87 -2.13
CA GLY A 213 -7.62 -2.88 -1.67
C GLY A 213 -7.56 -2.96 -0.14
N VAL A 214 -7.41 -1.82 0.55
CA VAL A 214 -7.29 -1.77 2.01
C VAL A 214 -8.57 -2.23 2.70
N LEU A 215 -9.73 -1.71 2.29
CA LEU A 215 -11.03 -2.06 2.88
C LEU A 215 -11.28 -3.56 2.79
N ASN A 216 -11.05 -4.16 1.61
CA ASN A 216 -11.28 -5.59 1.40
C ASN A 216 -10.23 -6.50 2.05
N ALA A 217 -8.96 -6.07 2.12
CA ALA A 217 -7.93 -6.81 2.83
C ALA A 217 -8.21 -6.87 4.33
N VAL A 218 -8.62 -5.74 4.94
CA VAL A 218 -8.99 -5.69 6.36
C VAL A 218 -10.27 -6.47 6.62
N SER A 219 -11.32 -6.27 5.82
CA SER A 219 -12.60 -6.94 6.05
C SER A 219 -12.54 -8.45 5.79
N TRP A 220 -12.31 -8.85 4.55
CA TRP A 220 -12.41 -10.22 4.08
C TRP A 220 -11.15 -11.01 4.41
N GLY A 221 -9.99 -10.36 4.43
CA GLY A 221 -8.71 -11.00 4.67
C GLY A 221 -8.29 -11.12 6.13
N ILE A 222 -8.85 -10.29 7.04
CA ILE A 222 -8.46 -10.29 8.46
C ILE A 222 -9.68 -10.49 9.36
N MET A 223 -10.68 -9.59 9.31
CA MET A 223 -11.82 -9.64 10.24
C MET A 223 -12.63 -10.93 10.08
N MET A 224 -12.90 -11.38 8.85
CA MET A 224 -13.65 -12.61 8.57
C MET A 224 -12.95 -13.88 9.11
N PRO A 225 -11.64 -14.11 8.84
CA PRO A 225 -10.90 -15.18 9.49
C PRO A 225 -10.89 -15.09 11.02
N LEU A 226 -10.70 -13.91 11.60
CA LEU A 226 -10.72 -13.73 13.06
C LEU A 226 -12.10 -14.06 13.66
N GLY A 227 -13.19 -13.65 12.98
CA GLY A 227 -14.55 -14.02 13.35
C GLY A 227 -14.75 -15.54 13.34
N PHE A 228 -14.27 -16.23 12.31
CA PHE A 228 -14.27 -17.69 12.25
C PHE A 228 -13.50 -18.32 13.42
N MET A 229 -12.28 -17.83 13.70
CA MET A 229 -11.45 -18.31 14.80
C MET A 229 -12.15 -18.15 16.16
N ALA A 230 -12.82 -17.01 16.38
CA ALA A 230 -13.61 -16.77 17.60
C ALA A 230 -14.69 -17.85 17.78
N ALA A 231 -15.50 -18.12 16.75
CA ALA A 231 -16.54 -19.14 16.83
C ALA A 231 -15.99 -20.57 16.98
N ARG A 232 -14.80 -20.85 16.44
CA ARG A 232 -14.23 -22.20 16.46
C ARG A 232 -13.45 -22.53 17.74
N TYR A 233 -12.69 -21.57 18.27
CA TYR A 233 -11.75 -21.80 19.36
C TYR A 233 -12.21 -21.22 20.70
N LEU A 234 -12.81 -20.01 20.74
CA LEU A 234 -13.37 -19.52 22.00
C LEU A 234 -14.53 -20.40 22.46
N LYS A 235 -15.37 -20.87 21.53
CA LYS A 235 -16.43 -21.84 21.83
C LYS A 235 -15.91 -23.15 22.45
N ALA A 236 -14.68 -23.55 22.15
CA ALA A 236 -14.07 -24.76 22.70
C ALA A 236 -13.74 -24.63 24.21
N LEU A 237 -13.70 -23.41 24.75
CA LEU A 237 -13.56 -23.14 26.19
C LEU A 237 -14.82 -23.50 26.99
N GLY A 238 -15.92 -23.88 26.32
CA GLY A 238 -17.15 -24.34 26.96
C GLY A 238 -17.90 -23.21 27.66
N PRO A 239 -18.60 -23.50 28.78
CA PRO A 239 -19.46 -22.52 29.47
C PRO A 239 -18.75 -21.21 29.87
N ARG A 240 -17.42 -21.24 30.07
CA ARG A 240 -16.63 -20.06 30.44
C ARG A 240 -16.57 -18.98 29.37
N ALA A 241 -16.86 -19.32 28.12
CA ALA A 241 -16.83 -18.39 27.00
C ALA A 241 -18.22 -18.18 26.37
N ASP A 242 -19.29 -18.70 26.98
CA ASP A 242 -20.67 -18.41 26.56
C ASP A 242 -21.18 -17.20 27.36
N PRO A 243 -21.71 -16.13 26.73
CA PRO A 243 -21.95 -15.93 25.30
C PRO A 243 -20.83 -15.21 24.53
N LEU A 244 -19.66 -14.98 25.16
CA LEU A 244 -18.55 -14.21 24.59
C LEU A 244 -18.15 -14.66 23.17
N TRP A 245 -17.96 -15.97 22.93
CA TRP A 245 -17.58 -16.48 21.61
C TRP A 245 -18.57 -16.06 20.52
N PHE A 246 -19.87 -16.01 20.87
CA PHE A 246 -20.94 -15.72 19.94
C PHE A 246 -20.96 -14.23 19.59
N TYR A 247 -20.87 -13.36 20.60
CA TYR A 247 -20.82 -11.91 20.37
C TYR A 247 -19.55 -11.49 19.64
N THR A 248 -18.38 -12.02 20.02
CA THR A 248 -17.13 -11.74 19.29
C THR A 248 -17.21 -12.18 17.84
N HIS A 249 -17.75 -13.36 17.57
CA HIS A 249 -17.97 -13.84 16.20
C HIS A 249 -18.90 -12.90 15.42
N VAL A 250 -20.11 -12.65 15.93
CA VAL A 250 -21.11 -11.85 15.22
C VAL A 250 -20.64 -10.41 15.00
N SER A 251 -19.98 -9.78 15.97
CA SER A 251 -19.44 -8.43 15.83
C SER A 251 -18.38 -8.37 14.73
N LEU A 252 -17.41 -9.29 14.70
CA LEU A 252 -16.38 -9.33 13.66
C LEU A 252 -16.98 -9.62 12.27
N GLN A 253 -17.93 -10.55 12.16
CA GLN A 253 -18.56 -10.88 10.89
C GLN A 253 -19.41 -9.73 10.33
N LEU A 254 -20.24 -9.09 11.16
CA LEU A 254 -21.08 -7.97 10.72
C LEU A 254 -20.22 -6.77 10.34
N SER A 255 -19.30 -6.34 11.19
CA SER A 255 -18.41 -5.21 10.90
C SER A 255 -17.54 -5.49 9.67
N GLY A 256 -16.99 -6.70 9.55
CA GLY A 256 -16.25 -7.14 8.37
C GLY A 256 -17.11 -7.08 7.11
N TYR A 257 -18.35 -7.57 7.15
CA TYR A 257 -19.21 -7.58 5.97
C TYR A 257 -19.56 -6.16 5.50
N PHE A 258 -19.94 -5.26 6.41
CA PHE A 258 -20.26 -3.87 6.05
C PHE A 258 -19.04 -3.12 5.51
N LEU A 259 -17.87 -3.29 6.12
CA LEU A 259 -16.62 -2.70 5.62
C LEU A 259 -16.26 -3.28 4.25
N GLY A 260 -16.46 -4.59 4.07
CA GLY A 260 -16.32 -5.27 2.80
C GLY A 260 -17.27 -4.73 1.74
N MET A 261 -18.53 -4.44 2.07
CA MET A 261 -19.49 -3.84 1.13
C MET A 261 -19.05 -2.45 0.69
N ALA A 262 -18.55 -1.62 1.61
CA ALA A 262 -17.97 -0.33 1.25
C ALA A 262 -16.78 -0.51 0.29
N GLY A 263 -15.88 -1.46 0.58
CA GLY A 263 -14.81 -1.85 -0.33
C GLY A 263 -15.32 -2.35 -1.69
N GLY A 264 -16.34 -3.18 -1.73
CA GLY A 264 -16.97 -3.67 -2.95
C GLY A 264 -17.57 -2.56 -3.81
N ALA A 265 -18.26 -1.61 -3.18
CA ALA A 265 -18.83 -0.44 -3.85
C ALA A 265 -17.75 0.38 -4.56
N THR A 266 -16.60 0.60 -3.92
CA THR A 266 -15.46 1.27 -4.58
C THR A 266 -14.96 0.48 -5.80
N GLY A 267 -15.01 -0.85 -5.77
CA GLY A 267 -14.66 -1.73 -6.89
C GLY A 267 -15.62 -1.61 -8.08
N LEU A 268 -16.93 -1.49 -7.82
CA LEU A 268 -17.93 -1.26 -8.87
C LEU A 268 -17.74 0.10 -9.54
N VAL A 269 -17.49 1.14 -8.76
CA VAL A 269 -17.18 2.49 -9.28
C VAL A 269 -15.91 2.46 -10.14
N LEU A 270 -14.86 1.75 -9.70
CA LEU A 270 -13.64 1.55 -10.50
C LEU A 270 -13.91 0.85 -11.83
N GLY A 271 -14.82 -0.13 -11.84
CA GLY A 271 -15.27 -0.84 -13.04
C GLY A 271 -15.95 0.11 -14.04
N GLY A 272 -16.84 0.98 -13.58
CA GLY A 272 -17.49 1.99 -14.42
C GLY A 272 -16.54 3.06 -14.96
N MET A 273 -15.46 3.37 -14.23
CA MET A 273 -14.43 4.34 -14.64
C MET A 273 -13.35 3.76 -15.56
N SER A 274 -13.47 2.51 -16.02
CA SER A 274 -12.44 1.84 -16.82
C SER A 274 -13.01 1.41 -18.16
N SER A 275 -12.82 2.22 -19.20
CA SER A 275 -13.08 1.80 -20.58
C SER A 275 -12.04 0.76 -21.00
N GLY A 276 -12.47 -0.50 -21.20
CA GLY A 276 -11.72 -1.51 -21.94
C GLY A 276 -10.99 -2.61 -21.15
N ASN A 277 -10.78 -2.48 -19.83
CA ASN A 277 -10.10 -3.51 -19.01
C ASN A 277 -10.97 -3.97 -17.84
N HIS A 278 -11.90 -4.89 -18.10
CA HIS A 278 -12.69 -5.53 -17.04
C HIS A 278 -11.98 -6.79 -16.52
N HIS A 279 -11.66 -6.81 -15.23
CA HIS A 279 -11.08 -7.97 -14.56
C HIS A 279 -12.19 -8.97 -14.16
N ALA A 280 -12.77 -9.65 -15.15
CA ALA A 280 -13.94 -10.49 -14.98
C ALA A 280 -13.80 -11.59 -13.92
N CYS A 281 -12.60 -12.20 -13.80
CA CYS A 281 -12.34 -13.22 -12.78
C CYS A 281 -12.44 -12.65 -11.34
N HIS A 282 -11.74 -11.54 -11.07
CA HIS A 282 -11.76 -10.87 -9.76
C HIS A 282 -13.17 -10.38 -9.40
N MET A 283 -13.86 -9.78 -10.38
CA MET A 283 -15.23 -9.31 -10.19
C MET A 283 -16.20 -10.47 -9.94
N GLY A 284 -16.08 -11.57 -10.69
CA GLY A 284 -16.92 -12.76 -10.53
C GLY A 284 -16.77 -13.38 -9.14
N ILE A 285 -15.52 -13.61 -8.70
CA ILE A 285 -15.25 -14.11 -7.34
C ILE A 285 -15.77 -13.11 -6.29
N GLY A 286 -15.54 -11.81 -6.48
CA GLY A 286 -16.03 -10.75 -5.60
C GLY A 286 -17.55 -10.76 -5.44
N VAL A 287 -18.31 -10.83 -6.53
CA VAL A 287 -19.78 -10.90 -6.49
C VAL A 287 -20.25 -12.16 -5.77
N THR A 288 -19.63 -13.32 -6.06
CA THR A 288 -19.94 -14.56 -5.34
C THR A 288 -19.66 -14.43 -3.83
N LEU A 289 -18.56 -13.79 -3.44
CA LEU A 289 -18.23 -13.51 -2.04
C LEU A 289 -19.31 -12.68 -1.34
N PHE A 290 -19.77 -11.59 -1.98
CA PHE A 290 -20.84 -10.77 -1.41
C PHE A 290 -22.15 -11.55 -1.27
N ALA A 291 -22.53 -12.33 -2.28
CA ALA A 291 -23.75 -13.14 -2.22
C ALA A 291 -23.68 -14.19 -1.10
N LEU A 292 -22.56 -14.90 -0.96
CA LEU A 292 -22.36 -15.87 0.12
C LEU A 292 -22.27 -15.20 1.50
N GLY A 293 -21.67 -14.01 1.59
CA GLY A 293 -21.63 -13.23 2.83
C GLY A 293 -23.01 -12.74 3.27
N LEU A 294 -23.86 -12.31 2.33
CA LEU A 294 -25.25 -11.95 2.63
C LEU A 294 -26.02 -13.16 3.16
N LEU A 295 -25.83 -14.32 2.50
CA LEU A 295 -26.43 -15.58 2.91
C LEU A 295 -25.99 -16.02 4.32
N GLN A 296 -24.73 -15.76 4.67
CA GLN A 296 -24.18 -15.94 6.01
C GLN A 296 -24.84 -15.03 7.05
N ILE A 297 -25.10 -13.77 6.72
CA ILE A 297 -25.83 -12.85 7.61
C ILE A 297 -27.28 -13.28 7.78
N SER A 298 -27.96 -13.69 6.70
CA SER A 298 -29.32 -14.25 6.78
C SER A 298 -29.40 -15.47 7.70
N ALA A 299 -28.31 -16.24 7.81
CA ALA A 299 -28.24 -17.37 8.73
C ALA A 299 -28.41 -16.98 10.21
N LEU A 300 -28.12 -15.73 10.59
CA LEU A 300 -28.39 -15.21 11.95
C LEU A 300 -29.89 -15.21 12.26
N PHE A 301 -30.71 -14.70 11.33
CA PHE A 301 -32.16 -14.59 11.50
C PHE A 301 -32.85 -15.94 11.36
N LEU A 302 -32.31 -16.82 10.52
CA LEU A 302 -32.83 -18.17 10.29
C LEU A 302 -32.27 -19.20 11.27
N ARG A 303 -31.54 -18.78 12.31
CA ARG A 303 -30.84 -19.65 13.25
C ARG A 303 -31.84 -20.45 14.11
N PRO A 304 -31.97 -21.78 13.94
CA PRO A 304 -32.92 -22.57 14.72
C PRO A 304 -32.49 -22.70 16.18
N GLY A 305 -33.46 -22.90 17.09
CA GLY A 305 -33.18 -23.19 18.51
C GLY A 305 -32.28 -24.41 18.71
N LYS A 306 -31.60 -24.50 19.86
CA LYS A 306 -30.56 -25.53 20.14
C LYS A 306 -31.07 -26.96 19.92
N ASN A 307 -32.35 -27.23 20.21
CA ASN A 307 -32.96 -28.56 20.15
C ASN A 307 -33.83 -28.79 18.88
N HIS A 308 -33.79 -27.88 17.91
CA HIS A 308 -34.64 -27.98 16.72
C HIS A 308 -34.11 -29.01 15.70
N LYS A 309 -34.99 -29.82 15.10
CA LYS A 309 -34.63 -30.90 14.14
C LYS A 309 -33.75 -30.41 12.98
N HIS A 310 -34.04 -29.23 12.46
CA HIS A 310 -33.31 -28.63 11.34
C HIS A 310 -32.00 -27.92 11.73
N ARG A 311 -31.63 -27.90 13.02
CA ARG A 311 -30.39 -27.29 13.52
C ARG A 311 -29.14 -27.87 12.87
N HIS A 312 -29.13 -29.18 12.59
CA HIS A 312 -27.98 -29.84 11.97
C HIS A 312 -27.80 -29.41 10.50
N ILE A 313 -28.89 -29.29 9.73
CA ILE A 313 -28.88 -28.81 8.33
C ILE A 313 -28.36 -27.38 8.30
N TRP A 314 -28.88 -26.52 9.18
CA TRP A 314 -28.42 -25.14 9.31
C TRP A 314 -26.92 -25.08 9.64
N ASN A 315 -26.44 -25.90 10.58
CA ASN A 315 -25.01 -25.94 10.93
C ASN A 315 -24.15 -26.36 9.73
N TRP A 316 -24.54 -27.42 9.02
CA TRP A 316 -23.80 -27.91 7.84
C TRP A 316 -23.71 -26.82 6.76
N PHE A 317 -24.86 -26.23 6.43
CA PHE A 317 -24.95 -25.15 5.46
C PHE A 317 -24.10 -23.93 5.86
N HIS A 318 -24.25 -23.46 7.11
CA HIS A 318 -23.53 -22.31 7.64
C HIS A 318 -22.01 -22.56 7.67
N HIS A 319 -21.57 -23.78 8.02
CA HIS A 319 -20.15 -24.11 8.01
C HIS A 319 -19.60 -24.21 6.59
N LEU A 320 -20.28 -24.93 5.68
CA LEU A 320 -19.83 -25.09 4.30
C LEU A 320 -19.67 -23.74 3.61
N THR A 321 -20.73 -22.92 3.64
CA THR A 321 -20.69 -21.59 3.00
C THR A 321 -19.68 -20.66 3.68
N GLY A 322 -19.46 -20.79 5.00
CA GLY A 322 -18.45 -20.03 5.71
C GLY A 322 -17.02 -20.37 5.27
N TYR A 323 -16.71 -21.66 5.09
CA TYR A 323 -15.40 -22.08 4.56
C TYR A 323 -15.18 -21.60 3.13
N LEU A 324 -16.21 -21.66 2.28
CA LEU A 324 -16.13 -21.14 0.91
C LEU A 324 -15.81 -19.64 0.91
N VAL A 325 -16.47 -18.85 1.77
CA VAL A 325 -16.18 -17.40 1.90
C VAL A 325 -14.73 -17.16 2.27
N LEU A 326 -14.16 -17.89 3.25
CA LEU A 326 -12.76 -17.69 3.65
C LEU A 326 -11.77 -18.01 2.51
N VAL A 327 -11.97 -19.14 1.82
CA VAL A 327 -11.09 -19.55 0.71
C VAL A 327 -11.18 -18.56 -0.46
N LEU A 328 -12.40 -18.23 -0.88
CA LEU A 328 -12.63 -17.28 -1.97
C LEU A 328 -12.08 -15.90 -1.62
N SER A 329 -12.14 -15.47 -0.35
CA SER A 329 -11.60 -14.18 0.10
C SER A 329 -10.09 -14.11 -0.09
N LEU A 330 -9.37 -15.15 0.38
CA LEU A 330 -7.92 -15.24 0.23
C LEU A 330 -7.50 -15.23 -1.25
N VAL A 331 -8.16 -16.07 -2.07
CA VAL A 331 -7.90 -16.13 -3.52
C VAL A 331 -8.16 -14.78 -4.18
N ASN A 332 -9.30 -14.14 -3.87
CA ASN A 332 -9.69 -12.90 -4.53
C ASN A 332 -8.76 -11.73 -4.19
N ILE A 333 -8.23 -11.69 -2.96
CA ILE A 333 -7.24 -10.68 -2.56
C ILE A 333 -5.93 -10.90 -3.32
N TRP A 334 -5.48 -12.14 -3.48
CA TRP A 334 -4.28 -12.45 -4.27
C TRP A 334 -4.47 -12.08 -5.74
N VAL A 335 -5.61 -12.42 -6.34
CA VAL A 335 -5.97 -11.97 -7.69
C VAL A 335 -5.97 -10.44 -7.75
N GLY A 336 -6.52 -9.75 -6.75
CA GLY A 336 -6.48 -8.30 -6.63
C GLY A 336 -5.05 -7.72 -6.63
N PHE A 337 -4.11 -8.37 -5.95
CA PHE A 337 -2.70 -7.96 -5.98
C PHE A 337 -2.04 -8.16 -7.36
N THR A 338 -2.38 -9.22 -8.09
CA THR A 338 -1.89 -9.38 -9.47
C THR A 338 -2.39 -8.29 -10.42
N ILE A 339 -3.57 -7.73 -10.14
CA ILE A 339 -4.18 -6.63 -10.89
C ILE A 339 -3.56 -5.29 -10.50
N LEU A 340 -3.48 -5.01 -9.19
CA LEU A 340 -3.00 -3.73 -8.66
C LEU A 340 -1.47 -3.58 -8.78
N LYS A 341 -0.74 -4.69 -8.83
CA LYS A 341 0.74 -4.75 -8.79
C LYS A 341 1.33 -3.79 -7.75
N PRO A 342 0.90 -3.89 -6.46
CA PRO A 342 1.37 -2.96 -5.43
C PRO A 342 2.86 -3.19 -5.13
N ALA A 343 3.47 -2.26 -4.40
CA ALA A 343 4.84 -2.44 -3.90
C ALA A 343 4.95 -3.77 -3.12
N LYS A 344 6.09 -4.47 -3.26
CA LYS A 344 6.32 -5.80 -2.68
C LYS A 344 5.99 -5.87 -1.18
N GLY A 345 6.23 -4.78 -0.44
CA GLY A 345 5.90 -4.66 0.97
C GLY A 345 4.43 -4.95 1.30
N TRP A 346 3.48 -4.56 0.46
CA TRP A 346 2.05 -4.86 0.66
C TRP A 346 1.75 -6.37 0.56
N MET A 347 2.35 -7.03 -0.44
CA MET A 347 2.19 -8.47 -0.64
C MET A 347 2.84 -9.25 0.51
N ILE A 348 4.05 -8.85 0.93
CA ILE A 348 4.77 -9.44 2.06
C ILE A 348 3.97 -9.25 3.35
N GLY A 349 3.46 -8.04 3.59
CA GLY A 349 2.71 -7.69 4.80
C GLY A 349 1.44 -8.51 4.94
N TYR A 350 0.58 -8.54 3.92
CA TYR A 350 -0.62 -9.37 3.96
C TYR A 350 -0.27 -10.87 4.02
N GLY A 351 0.69 -11.34 3.22
CA GLY A 351 1.10 -12.75 3.22
C GLY A 351 1.58 -13.21 4.60
N SER A 352 2.31 -12.36 5.31
CA SER A 352 2.75 -12.61 6.68
C SER A 352 1.57 -12.68 7.65
N ILE A 353 0.60 -11.76 7.53
CA ILE A 353 -0.62 -11.76 8.35
C ILE A 353 -1.45 -13.04 8.12
N SER A 354 -1.72 -13.38 6.86
CA SER A 354 -2.47 -14.59 6.52
C SER A 354 -1.76 -15.86 6.98
N GLY A 355 -0.43 -15.92 6.79
CA GLY A 355 0.41 -17.02 7.28
C GLY A 355 0.33 -17.17 8.79
N ALA A 356 0.40 -16.06 9.54
CA ALA A 356 0.26 -16.07 11.00
C ALA A 356 -1.14 -16.54 11.46
N ILE A 357 -2.22 -16.11 10.79
CA ILE A 357 -3.59 -16.57 11.05
C ILE A 357 -3.72 -18.07 10.82
N MET A 358 -3.17 -18.59 9.71
CA MET A 358 -3.19 -20.02 9.38
C MET A 358 -2.38 -20.85 10.37
N LEU A 359 -1.16 -20.42 10.70
CA LEU A 359 -0.31 -21.09 11.69
C LEU A 359 -0.96 -21.12 13.07
N THR A 360 -1.51 -19.98 13.50
CA THR A 360 -2.25 -19.89 14.78
C THR A 360 -3.44 -20.85 14.78
N SER A 361 -4.20 -20.89 13.68
CA SER A 361 -5.33 -21.81 13.53
C SER A 361 -4.88 -23.28 13.64
N LEU A 362 -3.75 -23.65 13.05
CA LEU A 362 -3.21 -25.00 13.16
C LEU A 362 -2.85 -25.35 14.61
N ILE A 363 -2.15 -24.46 15.31
CA ILE A 363 -1.78 -24.64 16.72
C ILE A 363 -3.03 -24.79 17.59
N LEU A 364 -4.03 -23.94 17.38
CA LEU A 364 -5.29 -23.98 18.14
C LEU A 364 -6.12 -25.23 17.82
N GLU A 365 -6.08 -25.76 16.60
CA GLU A 365 -6.76 -27.00 16.25
C GLU A 365 -6.08 -28.21 16.92
N VAL A 366 -4.75 -28.26 16.98
CA VAL A 366 -4.00 -29.29 17.73
C VAL A 366 -4.33 -29.20 19.22
N TRP A 367 -4.27 -28.01 19.81
CA TRP A 367 -4.66 -27.78 21.21
C TRP A 367 -6.08 -28.23 21.51
N LYS A 368 -7.03 -27.87 20.66
CA LYS A 368 -8.44 -28.25 20.78
C LYS A 368 -8.64 -29.77 20.71
N LYS A 369 -7.87 -30.46 19.85
CA LYS A 369 -7.90 -31.92 19.76
C LYS A 369 -7.35 -32.55 21.04
N MET A 370 -6.16 -32.14 21.50
CA MET A 370 -5.55 -32.68 22.73
C MET A 370 -6.47 -32.51 23.94
N THR A 371 -7.02 -31.30 24.15
CA THR A 371 -7.93 -31.03 25.28
C THR A 371 -9.24 -31.80 25.22
N ARG A 372 -9.71 -32.16 24.02
CA ARG A 372 -10.88 -33.05 23.86
C ARG A 372 -10.52 -34.48 24.24
N ASP A 373 -9.38 -34.97 23.77
CA ASP A 373 -8.94 -36.34 23.99
C ASP A 373 -8.63 -36.58 25.49
N GLU A 374 -8.02 -35.60 26.19
CA GLU A 374 -7.84 -35.61 27.65
C GLU A 374 -9.17 -35.73 28.41
N LYS A 375 -10.21 -34.97 28.00
CA LYS A 375 -11.54 -35.04 28.63
C LYS A 375 -12.21 -36.40 28.42
N ILE A 376 -12.08 -36.98 27.23
CA ILE A 376 -12.64 -38.31 26.93
C ILE A 376 -11.95 -39.36 27.79
N ASN A 377 -10.61 -39.34 27.84
CA ASN A 377 -9.83 -40.29 28.63
C ASN A 377 -10.13 -40.17 30.13
N GLY A 378 -10.20 -38.95 30.66
CA GLY A 378 -10.56 -38.72 32.07
C GLY A 378 -11.98 -39.16 32.40
N ALA A 379 -12.95 -38.98 31.49
CA ALA A 379 -14.31 -39.46 31.68
C ALA A 379 -14.40 -40.99 31.67
N GLN A 380 -13.60 -41.67 30.82
CA GLN A 380 -13.51 -43.14 30.80
C GLN A 380 -12.89 -43.68 32.09
N VAL A 381 -11.82 -43.06 32.59
CA VAL A 381 -11.19 -43.42 33.87
C VAL A 381 -12.19 -43.29 35.03
N ASN A 382 -12.94 -42.19 35.09
CA ASN A 382 -13.95 -41.97 36.14
C ASN A 382 -15.21 -42.85 36.02
N ALA A 383 -15.48 -43.40 34.83
CA ALA A 383 -16.60 -44.30 34.60
C ALA A 383 -16.25 -45.78 34.86
N THR A 384 -14.98 -46.11 35.09
CA THR A 384 -14.54 -47.48 35.41
C THR A 384 -14.78 -47.73 36.90
N PRO A 385 -15.66 -48.68 37.30
CA PRO A 385 -15.91 -48.96 38.71
C PRO A 385 -14.62 -49.49 39.36
N THR A 386 -14.24 -48.94 40.50
CA THR A 386 -13.23 -49.52 41.39
C THR A 386 -13.78 -50.82 41.98
N SER A 387 -13.77 -51.91 41.20
CA SER A 387 -14.08 -53.25 41.69
C SER A 387 -12.79 -53.96 42.13
N ALA A 388 -12.13 -53.43 43.15
CA ALA A 388 -11.03 -54.12 43.84
C ALA A 388 -10.68 -53.44 45.16
N GLU A 389 -11.51 -53.63 46.20
CA GLU A 389 -11.05 -53.89 47.57
C GLU A 389 -12.24 -54.22 48.46
N ASN A 390 -12.58 -55.50 48.52
CA ASN A 390 -13.14 -56.15 49.70
C ASN A 390 -13.21 -57.65 49.40
N LYS A 391 -12.09 -58.34 49.62
CA LYS A 391 -12.10 -59.74 50.01
C LYS A 391 -10.94 -60.02 50.96
N VAL A 392 -11.33 -60.05 52.23
CA VAL A 392 -10.80 -60.79 53.40
C VAL A 392 -9.45 -60.37 53.94
#